data_AF-A0A847PD01-F1
#
_entry.id   AF-A0A847PD01-F1
#
_cell.length_a   1.000
_cell.length_b   1.000
_cell.length_c   1.000
_cell.angle_alpha   90.00
_cell.angle_beta   90.00
_cell.angle_gamma   90.00
#
_symmetry.space_group_name_H-M   'P 1'
#
loop_
_entity.id
_entity.type
_entity.pdbx_description
1 polymer ?
#
loop_
_entity_poly.entity_id
_entity_poly.type
_entity_poly.pdbx_seq_one_letter_code
_entity_poly.pdbx_strand_id
1 'polypeptide(L)'
;MAMQIGLDELLSMLLARVDGMAMDAESQKSRFNIMFRVLYKKGLFTKEDVLESVREEHRILKELGMIEKIPSEEALAGVADNLMLWIEGDVKTLKKSLEEYDKRVQEAMARQQKSKIDVAPAAVLDQLDRLSGAQPGGGKKLIL
;
A
#
# COMPACT_ATOMS: atom_id res chain seq x y z
N MET A 1 -27.71 -26.40 4.48
CA MET A 1 -26.33 -26.92 4.37
C MET A 1 -25.39 -25.74 4.52
N ALA A 2 -24.49 -25.76 5.50
CA ALA A 2 -23.45 -24.74 5.62
C ALA A 2 -22.45 -24.94 4.48
N MET A 3 -22.24 -23.92 3.65
CA MET A 3 -21.30 -23.95 2.54
C MET A 3 -19.88 -24.03 3.12
N GLN A 4 -19.23 -25.18 3.00
CA GLN A 4 -17.81 -25.32 3.34
C GLN A 4 -17.00 -24.74 2.16
N ILE A 5 -16.52 -23.51 2.32
CA ILE A 5 -15.63 -22.87 1.36
C ILE A 5 -14.20 -23.36 1.66
N GLY A 6 -13.54 -23.94 0.66
CA GLY A 6 -12.14 -24.33 0.76
C GLY A 6 -11.22 -23.11 0.77
N LEU A 7 -10.01 -23.24 1.35
CA LEU A 7 -9.03 -22.14 1.40
C LEU A 7 -8.73 -21.57 0.01
N ASP A 8 -8.61 -22.45 -1.00
CA ASP A 8 -8.32 -22.05 -2.38
C ASP A 8 -9.47 -21.28 -3.03
N GLU A 9 -10.72 -21.60 -2.67
CA GLU A 9 -11.91 -20.92 -3.15
C GLU A 9 -12.02 -19.53 -2.49
N LEU A 10 -11.71 -19.44 -1.20
CA LEU A 10 -11.62 -18.15 -0.49
C LEU A 10 -10.50 -17.27 -1.06
N LEU A 11 -9.32 -17.83 -1.34
CA LEU A 11 -8.22 -17.10 -1.98
C LEU A 11 -8.59 -16.63 -3.39
N SER A 12 -9.25 -17.47 -4.18
CA SER A 12 -9.73 -17.12 -5.52
C SER A 12 -10.76 -15.99 -5.49
N MET A 13 -11.70 -16.02 -4.52
CA MET A 13 -12.67 -14.95 -4.31
C MET A 13 -11.98 -13.64 -3.88
N LEU A 14 -10.97 -13.70 -3.02
CA LEU A 14 -10.19 -12.54 -2.62
C LEU A 14 -9.39 -11.94 -3.79
N LEU A 15 -8.73 -12.77 -4.59
CA LEU A 15 -8.00 -12.33 -5.78
C LEU A 15 -8.93 -11.63 -6.77
N ALA A 16 -10.08 -12.24 -7.10
CA ALA A 16 -11.06 -11.64 -7.98
C ALA A 16 -11.58 -10.29 -7.47
N ARG A 17 -11.75 -10.13 -6.15
CA ARG A 17 -12.13 -8.87 -5.53
C ARG A 17 -11.03 -7.82 -5.65
N VAL A 18 -9.79 -8.21 -5.39
CA VAL A 18 -8.61 -7.33 -5.50
C VAL A 18 -8.41 -6.86 -6.94
N ASP A 19 -8.49 -7.77 -7.91
CA ASP A 19 -8.39 -7.45 -9.34
C ASP A 19 -9.48 -6.47 -9.76
N GLY A 20 -10.72 -6.71 -9.33
CA GLY A 20 -11.84 -5.79 -9.58
C GLY A 20 -11.60 -4.38 -9.00
N MET A 21 -11.06 -4.29 -7.79
CA MET A 21 -10.71 -3.00 -7.17
C MET A 21 -9.56 -2.30 -7.91
N ALA A 22 -8.56 -3.06 -8.38
CA ALA A 22 -7.45 -2.52 -9.15
C ALA A 22 -7.93 -1.94 -10.49
N MET A 23 -8.79 -2.66 -11.21
CA MET A 23 -9.36 -2.19 -12.47
C MET A 23 -10.22 -0.94 -12.29
N ASP A 24 -11.04 -0.87 -11.23
CA ASP A 24 -11.86 0.31 -10.96
C ASP A 24 -10.99 1.53 -10.61
N ALA A 25 -9.95 1.33 -9.80
CA ALA A 25 -9.00 2.40 -9.47
C ALA A 25 -8.27 2.92 -10.72
N GLU A 26 -7.87 2.05 -11.64
CA GLU A 26 -7.24 2.45 -12.91
C GLU A 26 -8.22 3.22 -13.82
N SER A 27 -9.46 2.74 -13.93
CA SER A 27 -10.54 3.42 -14.66
C SER A 27 -10.83 4.82 -14.08
N GLN A 28 -10.86 4.95 -12.75
CA GLN A 28 -11.06 6.23 -12.08
C GLN A 28 -9.90 7.19 -12.33
N LYS A 29 -8.65 6.73 -12.21
CA LYS A 29 -7.45 7.53 -12.54
C LYS A 29 -7.48 8.02 -13.98
N SER A 30 -7.85 7.15 -14.92
CA SER A 30 -7.96 7.51 -16.34
C SER A 30 -8.98 8.62 -16.58
N ARG A 31 -10.20 8.46 -16.05
CA ARG A 31 -11.27 9.47 -16.15
C ARG A 31 -10.85 10.79 -15.50
N PHE A 32 -10.25 10.74 -14.32
CA PHE A 32 -9.70 11.90 -13.62
C PHE A 32 -8.68 12.63 -14.50
N ASN A 33 -7.65 11.93 -14.97
CA ASN A 33 -6.59 12.51 -15.80
C ASN A 33 -7.14 13.17 -17.08
N ILE A 34 -8.10 12.53 -17.76
CA ILE A 34 -8.74 13.08 -18.95
C ILE A 34 -9.46 14.40 -18.62
N MET A 35 -10.31 14.39 -17.59
CA MET A 35 -11.11 15.57 -17.21
C MET A 35 -10.22 16.74 -16.78
N PHE A 36 -9.28 16.51 -15.87
CA PHE A 36 -8.41 17.57 -15.37
C PHE A 36 -7.44 18.08 -16.44
N ARG A 37 -7.00 17.22 -17.37
CA ARG A 37 -6.22 17.67 -18.53
C ARG A 37 -7.04 18.58 -19.46
N VAL A 38 -8.33 18.30 -19.65
CA VAL A 38 -9.22 19.20 -20.42
C VAL A 38 -9.31 20.57 -19.73
N LEU A 39 -9.51 20.59 -18.41
CA LEU A 39 -9.60 21.82 -17.62
C LEU A 39 -8.29 22.62 -17.64
N TYR A 40 -7.14 21.94 -17.47
CA TYR A 40 -5.81 22.54 -17.53
C TYR A 40 -5.52 23.17 -18.90
N LYS A 41 -5.82 22.47 -19.99
CA LYS A 41 -5.65 22.97 -21.36
C LYS A 41 -6.52 24.21 -21.65
N LYS A 42 -7.63 24.37 -20.93
CA LYS A 42 -8.49 25.56 -21.01
C LYS A 42 -7.99 26.71 -20.13
N GLY A 43 -6.91 26.53 -19.37
CA GLY A 43 -6.35 27.54 -18.46
C GLY A 43 -7.22 27.79 -17.24
N LEU A 44 -8.04 26.82 -16.83
CA LEU A 44 -8.98 26.99 -15.70
C LEU A 44 -8.32 26.86 -14.33
N PHE A 45 -7.11 26.31 -14.28
CA PHE A 45 -6.28 26.24 -13.07
C PHE A 45 -4.81 26.16 -13.45
N THR A 46 -3.96 26.47 -12.49
CA THR A 46 -2.49 26.53 -12.58
C THR A 46 -1.84 25.52 -11.64
N LYS A 47 -0.50 25.38 -11.72
CA LYS A 47 0.23 24.51 -10.78
C LYS A 47 0.11 25.01 -9.34
N GLU A 48 0.10 26.33 -9.18
CA GLU A 48 -0.07 27.03 -7.91
C GLU A 48 -1.43 26.73 -7.29
N ASP A 49 -2.51 26.72 -8.09
CA ASP A 49 -3.85 26.37 -7.62
C ASP A 49 -3.91 24.92 -7.09
N VAL A 50 -3.19 23.99 -7.74
CA VAL A 50 -3.09 22.60 -7.28
C VAL A 50 -2.31 22.52 -5.98
N LEU A 51 -1.20 23.23 -5.84
CA LEU A 51 -0.42 23.26 -4.60
C LEU A 51 -1.25 23.81 -3.43
N GLU A 52 -1.97 24.91 -3.63
CA GLU A 52 -2.87 25.46 -2.61
C GLU A 52 -3.94 24.44 -2.20
N SER A 53 -4.56 23.79 -3.18
CA SER A 53 -5.57 22.75 -2.94
C SER A 53 -5.00 21.56 -2.15
N VAL A 54 -3.76 21.14 -2.44
CA VAL A 54 -3.06 20.08 -1.69
C VAL A 54 -2.79 20.51 -0.25
N ARG A 55 -2.42 21.78 -0.03
CA ARG A 55 -2.20 22.34 1.32
C ARG A 55 -3.51 22.41 2.10
N GLU A 56 -4.58 22.85 1.46
CA GLU A 56 -5.92 22.91 2.04
C GLU A 56 -6.42 21.52 2.42
N GLU A 57 -6.27 20.52 1.55
CA GLU A 57 -6.65 19.13 1.85
C GLU A 57 -5.93 18.61 3.11
N HIS A 58 -4.62 18.81 3.23
CA HIS A 58 -3.87 18.37 4.41
C HIS A 58 -4.26 19.16 5.67
N ARG A 59 -4.68 20.42 5.53
CA ARG A 59 -5.24 21.18 6.63
C ARG A 59 -6.58 20.59 7.09
N ILE A 60 -7.48 20.29 6.16
CA ILE A 60 -8.76 19.64 6.43
C ILE A 60 -8.54 18.31 7.15
N LEU A 61 -7.62 17.46 6.64
CA LEU A 61 -7.29 16.18 7.27
C LEU A 61 -6.76 16.34 8.70
N LYS A 62 -5.99 17.39 8.98
CA LYS A 62 -5.52 17.70 10.33
C LYS A 62 -6.67 18.16 11.23
N GLU A 63 -7.54 19.04 10.74
CA GLU A 63 -8.69 19.53 11.49
C GLU A 63 -9.70 18.41 11.80
N LEU A 64 -9.80 17.40 10.93
CA LEU A 64 -10.58 16.18 11.15
C LEU A 64 -9.90 15.16 12.09
N GLY A 65 -8.66 15.42 12.52
CA GLY A 65 -7.89 14.51 13.37
C GLY A 65 -7.39 13.24 12.67
N MET A 66 -7.40 13.21 11.32
CA MET A 66 -6.90 12.09 10.53
C MET A 66 -5.37 12.06 10.44
N ILE A 67 -4.73 13.23 10.61
CA ILE A 67 -3.28 13.37 10.66
C ILE A 67 -2.86 14.27 11.84
N GLU A 68 -1.75 13.95 12.47
CA GLU A 68 -1.23 14.71 13.62
C GLU A 68 -0.57 16.03 13.20
N LYS A 69 0.17 16.01 12.08
CA LYS A 69 0.91 17.16 11.57
C LYS A 69 0.79 17.30 10.06
N ILE A 70 0.80 18.54 9.59
CA ILE A 70 0.87 18.85 8.17
C ILE A 70 2.29 18.47 7.70
N PRO A 71 2.44 17.80 6.54
CA PRO A 71 3.74 17.56 5.91
C PRO A 71 4.53 18.85 5.65
N SER A 72 5.83 18.72 5.38
CA SER A 72 6.64 19.88 4.98
C SER A 72 6.18 20.43 3.64
N GLU A 73 6.45 21.71 3.39
CA GLU A 73 6.08 22.38 2.13
C GLU A 73 6.70 21.67 0.91
N GLU A 74 7.93 21.17 1.04
CA GLU A 74 8.59 20.36 0.01
C GLU A 74 7.83 19.07 -0.32
N ALA A 75 7.28 18.40 0.70
CA ALA A 75 6.47 17.20 0.50
C ALA A 75 5.13 17.52 -0.18
N LEU A 76 4.50 18.63 0.20
CA LEU A 76 3.25 19.11 -0.43
C LEU A 76 3.49 19.49 -1.90
N ALA A 77 4.59 20.20 -2.18
CA ALA A 77 5.03 20.52 -3.54
C ALA A 77 5.28 19.25 -4.36
N GLY A 78 5.94 18.23 -3.78
CA GLY A 78 6.15 16.95 -4.45
C GLY A 78 4.85 16.23 -4.81
N VAL A 79 3.80 16.32 -3.97
CA VAL A 79 2.47 15.78 -4.29
C VAL A 79 1.83 16.56 -5.44
N ALA A 80 1.85 17.90 -5.37
CA ALA A 80 1.30 18.75 -6.42
C ALA A 80 2.01 18.53 -7.78
N ASP A 81 3.33 18.45 -7.78
CA ASP A 81 4.14 18.18 -8.97
C ASP A 81 3.82 16.81 -9.58
N ASN A 82 3.60 15.79 -8.73
CA ASN A 82 3.21 14.47 -9.21
C ASN A 82 1.83 14.51 -9.88
N LEU A 83 0.84 15.16 -9.27
CA LEU A 83 -0.48 15.34 -9.86
C LEU A 83 -0.39 16.06 -11.21
N MET A 84 0.39 17.14 -11.26
CA MET A 84 0.60 17.91 -12.47
C MET A 84 1.30 17.10 -13.56
N LEU A 85 2.28 16.26 -13.23
CA LEU A 85 2.94 15.38 -14.18
C LEU A 85 1.93 14.46 -14.93
N TRP A 86 0.97 13.89 -14.19
CA TRP A 86 -0.09 13.06 -14.78
C TRP A 86 -1.10 13.87 -15.59
N ILE A 87 -1.47 15.06 -15.13
CA ILE A 87 -2.39 15.97 -15.83
C ILE A 87 -1.76 16.47 -17.14
N GLU A 88 -0.50 16.91 -17.10
CA GLU A 88 0.26 17.35 -18.28
C GLU A 88 0.51 16.18 -19.25
N GLY A 89 0.66 14.97 -18.71
CA GLY A 89 0.86 13.77 -19.50
C GLY A 89 2.25 13.70 -20.11
N ASP A 90 3.27 14.20 -19.41
CA ASP A 90 4.66 14.06 -19.84
C ASP A 90 5.11 12.61 -19.69
N VAL A 91 4.92 11.85 -20.79
CA VAL A 91 5.25 10.43 -20.88
C VAL A 91 6.72 10.16 -20.58
N LYS A 92 7.64 11.08 -20.94
CA LYS A 92 9.07 10.85 -20.74
C LYS A 92 9.41 10.85 -19.25
N THR A 93 8.94 11.87 -18.55
CA THR A 93 9.16 12.00 -17.11
C THR A 93 8.40 10.92 -16.33
N LEU A 94 7.19 10.55 -16.77
CA LEU A 94 6.44 9.43 -16.19
C LEU A 94 7.19 8.10 -16.30
N LYS A 95 7.71 7.76 -17.50
CA LYS A 95 8.52 6.54 -17.70
C LYS A 95 9.73 6.51 -16.77
N LYS A 96 10.46 7.62 -16.69
CA LYS A 96 11.62 7.74 -15.79
C LYS A 96 11.21 7.53 -14.31
N SER A 97 10.09 8.11 -13.88
CA SER A 97 9.60 7.93 -12.51
C SER A 97 9.24 6.47 -12.21
N LEU A 98 8.68 5.75 -13.19
CA LEU A 98 8.35 4.32 -13.06
C LEU A 98 9.60 3.45 -12.99
N GLU A 99 10.62 3.75 -13.81
CA GLU A 99 11.91 3.06 -13.75
C GLU A 99 12.62 3.27 -12.41
N GLU A 100 12.62 4.49 -11.88
CA GLU A 100 13.18 4.79 -10.56
C GLU A 100 12.40 4.10 -9.44
N TYR A 101 11.07 4.04 -9.54
CA TYR A 101 10.24 3.31 -8.60
C TYR A 101 10.53 1.80 -8.62
N ASP A 102 10.56 1.18 -9.79
CA ASP A 102 10.85 -0.26 -9.93
C ASP A 102 12.23 -0.59 -9.36
N LYS A 103 13.24 0.24 -9.67
CA LYS A 103 14.59 0.09 -9.10
C LYS A 103 14.57 0.14 -7.57
N ARG A 104 13.86 1.10 -6.97
CA ARG A 104 13.75 1.20 -5.50
C ARG A 104 13.07 -0.03 -4.89
N VAL A 105 12.03 -0.56 -5.54
CA VAL A 105 11.32 -1.76 -5.10
C VAL A 105 12.23 -2.99 -5.20
N GLN A 106 12.94 -3.16 -6.32
CA GLN A 106 13.91 -4.25 -6.48
C GLN A 106 15.03 -4.18 -5.44
N GLU A 107 15.58 -2.99 -5.18
CA GLU A 107 16.59 -2.79 -4.14
C GLU A 107 16.05 -3.11 -2.74
N ALA A 108 14.81 -2.75 -2.43
CA ALA A 108 14.16 -3.09 -1.17
C ALA A 108 13.94 -4.60 -1.02
N MET A 109 13.48 -5.28 -2.07
CA MET A 109 13.33 -6.75 -2.09
C MET A 109 14.69 -7.46 -1.96
N ALA A 110 15.73 -6.96 -2.62
CA ALA A 110 17.08 -7.49 -2.51
C ALA A 110 17.66 -7.28 -1.08
N ARG A 111 17.32 -6.18 -0.41
CA ARG A 111 17.66 -5.96 1.00
C ARG A 111 16.88 -6.89 1.94
N GLN A 112 15.60 -7.16 1.66
CA GLN A 112 14.80 -8.13 2.42
C GLN A 112 15.28 -9.57 2.23
N GLN A 113 15.73 -9.96 1.03
CA GLN A 113 16.36 -11.28 0.81
C GLN A 113 17.64 -11.47 1.63
N LYS A 114 18.36 -10.40 1.98
CA LYS A 114 19.54 -10.48 2.87
C LYS A 114 19.16 -10.69 4.34
N SER A 115 17.98 -10.27 4.77
CA SER A 115 17.42 -10.57 6.09
C SER A 115 16.48 -11.78 6.02
N LYS A 116 17.02 -12.95 5.65
CA LYS A 116 16.30 -14.22 5.87
C LYS A 116 16.18 -14.43 7.38
N ILE A 117 15.01 -14.19 7.94
CA ILE A 117 14.63 -14.87 9.18
C ILE A 117 14.33 -16.29 8.76
N ASP A 118 15.25 -17.22 9.04
CA ASP A 118 15.00 -18.65 8.90
C ASP A 118 13.94 -19.03 9.96
N VAL A 119 12.67 -18.88 9.60
CA VAL A 119 11.57 -19.40 10.39
C VAL A 119 11.65 -20.91 10.27
N ALA A 120 12.18 -21.55 11.31
CA ALA A 120 12.24 -22.99 11.38
C ALA A 120 10.81 -23.57 11.21
N PRO A 121 10.63 -24.63 10.41
CA PRO A 121 9.34 -25.31 10.29
C PRO A 121 8.80 -25.69 11.67
N ALA A 122 7.48 -25.67 11.88
CA ALA A 122 6.88 -26.03 13.17
C ALA A 122 7.34 -27.40 13.72
N ALA A 123 7.74 -28.31 12.82
CA ALA A 123 8.36 -29.59 13.17
C ALA A 123 9.68 -29.46 13.97
N VAL A 124 10.39 -28.35 13.87
CA VAL A 124 11.60 -28.04 14.65
C VAL A 124 11.26 -27.68 16.09
N LEU A 125 10.10 -27.05 16.34
CA LEU A 125 9.58 -26.84 17.69
C LEU A 125 9.23 -28.18 18.36
N ASP A 126 8.57 -29.08 17.62
CA ASP A 126 8.26 -30.44 18.11
C ASP A 126 9.52 -31.25 18.42
N GLN A 127 10.61 -31.05 17.66
CA GLN A 127 11.90 -31.69 17.92
C GLN A 127 12.63 -31.07 19.13
N LEU A 128 12.55 -29.75 19.32
CA LEU A 128 13.08 -29.05 20.49
C LEU A 128 12.35 -29.44 21.77
N ASP A 129 11.01 -29.56 21.75
CA ASP A 129 10.23 -30.04 22.89
C ASP A 129 10.63 -31.46 23.30
N ARG A 130 10.89 -32.34 22.32
CA ARG A 130 11.37 -33.71 22.56
C ARG A 130 12.81 -33.76 23.08
N LEU A 131 13.67 -32.83 22.68
CA LEU A 131 15.07 -32.73 23.13
C LEU A 131 15.21 -32.00 24.47
N SER A 132 14.28 -31.12 24.83
CA SER A 132 14.30 -30.33 26.08
C SER A 132 13.93 -31.12 27.34
N GLY A 133 13.52 -32.38 27.19
CA GLY A 133 13.26 -33.26 28.34
C GLY A 133 12.09 -32.82 29.22
N ALA A 134 11.14 -32.02 28.72
CA ALA A 134 9.91 -31.71 29.44
C ALA A 134 8.95 -32.92 29.36
N GLN A 135 8.96 -33.70 30.45
CA GLN A 135 8.17 -34.91 30.63
C GLN A 135 6.65 -34.63 30.46
N PRO A 136 5.91 -35.40 29.65
CA PRO A 136 4.46 -35.31 29.57
C PRO A 136 3.84 -36.13 30.71
N GLY A 137 3.22 -35.48 31.69
CA GLY A 137 2.34 -36.14 32.65
C GLY A 137 2.37 -35.54 34.06
N GLY A 138 1.28 -34.88 34.46
CA GLY A 138 1.10 -34.44 35.84
C GLY A 138 -0.28 -33.83 36.06
N GLY A 139 -1.25 -34.66 36.43
CA GLY A 139 -2.66 -34.29 36.54
C GLY A 139 -3.01 -33.33 37.68
N LYS A 140 -4.25 -32.83 37.58
CA LYS A 140 -5.14 -32.28 38.64
C LYS A 140 -4.46 -31.51 39.78
N LYS A 141 -4.66 -30.18 39.79
CA LYS A 141 -5.13 -29.48 40.99
C LYS A 141 -6.16 -28.41 40.60
N LEU A 142 -7.44 -28.74 40.82
CA LEU A 142 -8.44 -27.79 41.27
C LEU A 142 -7.92 -27.17 42.57
N ILE A 143 -7.87 -25.85 42.65
CA ILE A 143 -7.95 -25.14 43.93
C ILE A 143 -8.94 -23.98 43.75
N LEU A 144 -9.84 -23.92 44.72
CA LEU A 144 -10.85 -22.91 45.00
C LEU A 144 -10.28 -21.49 45.09
#